data_AF-A0A060VZV4-F1
#
_entry.id   AF-A0A060VZV4-F1
#
_cell.length_a   1.000
_cell.length_b   1.000
_cell.length_c   1.000
_cell.angle_alpha   90.00
_cell.angle_beta   90.00
_cell.angle_gamma   90.00
#
_symmetry.space_group_name_H-M   'P 1'
#
loop_
_entity.id
_entity.type
_entity.pdbx_description
1 polymer ?
#
loop_
_entity_poly.entity_id
_entity_poly.type
_entity_poly.pdbx_seq_one_letter_code
_entity_poly.pdbx_strand_id
1 'polypeptide(L)'
;MDMEQRDYDSRTALHVAAAEGHAEVVSFLLEACKVNPVPIDRWDKTPMEEVLHFGHHDMVTILQVYQNKYNPQEAPKKDKETAENNLGGLL
;
A
#
# COMPACT_ATOMS: atom_id res chain seq x y z
N MET A 1 8.35 -9.60 11.11
CA MET A 1 7.02 -8.96 10.91
C MET A 1 6.89 -8.62 9.44
N ASP A 2 5.75 -8.89 8.83
CA ASP A 2 5.45 -8.43 7.46
C ASP A 2 4.90 -6.99 7.54
N MET A 3 5.60 -6.05 6.92
CA MET A 3 5.26 -4.62 6.89
C MET A 3 4.21 -4.28 5.82
N GLU A 4 3.86 -5.25 4.99
CA GLU A 4 2.82 -5.14 3.95
C GLU A 4 1.51 -5.82 4.35
N GLN A 5 1.33 -6.11 5.65
CA GLN A 5 0.06 -6.56 6.19
C GLN A 5 -1.03 -5.50 5.93
N ARG A 6 -2.23 -6.00 5.68
CA ARG A 6 -3.39 -5.20 5.33
C ARG A 6 -4.42 -5.23 6.46
N ASP A 7 -5.11 -4.12 6.66
CA ASP A 7 -6.26 -4.05 7.56
C ASP A 7 -7.53 -4.64 6.91
N TYR A 8 -8.68 -4.48 7.57
CA TYR A 8 -9.97 -4.94 7.08
C TYR A 8 -10.41 -4.25 5.77
N ASP A 9 -9.84 -3.09 5.44
CA ASP A 9 -10.09 -2.32 4.23
C ASP A 9 -9.04 -2.59 3.13
N SER A 10 -8.24 -3.65 3.27
CA SER A 10 -7.11 -3.95 2.38
C SER A 10 -6.03 -2.86 2.36
N ARG A 11 -6.02 -1.93 3.32
CA ARG A 11 -5.04 -0.84 3.42
C ARG A 11 -3.80 -1.32 4.15
N THR A 12 -2.65 -1.00 3.59
CA THR A 12 -1.34 -1.16 4.22
C THR A 12 -1.00 0.04 5.10
N ALA A 13 0.02 -0.09 5.96
CA ALA A 13 0.57 1.04 6.71
C ALA A 13 0.94 2.25 5.82
N LEU A 14 1.32 1.99 4.57
CA LEU A 14 1.65 3.03 3.59
C LEU A 14 0.43 3.88 3.19
N HIS A 15 -0.77 3.29 3.08
CA HIS A 15 -1.99 4.05 2.79
C HIS A 15 -2.33 5.00 3.94
N VAL A 16 -2.27 4.50 5.17
CA VAL A 16 -2.59 5.30 6.36
C VAL A 16 -1.58 6.44 6.52
N ALA A 17 -0.28 6.16 6.40
CA ALA A 17 0.74 7.19 6.47
C ALA A 17 0.61 8.24 5.34
N ALA A 18 0.18 7.81 4.15
CA ALA A 18 -0.09 8.70 3.02
C ALA A 18 -1.32 9.60 3.25
N ALA A 19 -2.40 9.05 3.80
CA ALA A 19 -3.60 9.82 4.11
C ALA A 19 -3.36 10.88 5.21
N GLU A 20 -2.54 10.54 6.22
CA GLU A 20 -2.22 11.42 7.35
C GLU A 20 -1.09 12.43 7.05
N GLY A 21 -0.43 12.36 5.88
CA GLY A 21 0.65 13.30 5.53
C GLY A 21 1.97 13.03 6.26
N HIS A 22 2.20 11.80 6.74
CA HIS A 22 3.37 11.45 7.55
C HIS A 22 4.59 11.08 6.70
N ALA A 23 5.23 12.09 6.09
CA ALA A 23 6.33 11.92 5.15
C ALA A 23 7.52 11.08 5.67
N GLU A 24 7.85 11.21 6.96
CA GLU A 24 8.93 10.44 7.60
C GLU A 24 8.57 8.93 7.67
N VAL A 25 7.32 8.62 7.99
CA VAL A 25 6.82 7.24 8.06
C VAL A 25 6.78 6.64 6.65
N VAL A 26 6.31 7.40 5.66
CA VAL A 26 6.32 6.99 4.24
C VAL A 26 7.75 6.68 3.79
N SER A 27 8.70 7.56 4.09
CA SER A 27 10.12 7.36 3.75
C SER A 27 10.68 6.12 4.43
N PHE A 28 10.39 5.91 5.72
CA PHE A 28 10.82 4.71 6.45
C PHE A 28 10.26 3.42 5.82
N LEU A 29 8.97 3.38 5.50
CA LEU A 29 8.33 2.20 4.90
C LEU A 29 8.94 1.87 3.52
N LEU A 30 9.19 2.88 2.69
CA LEU A 30 9.72 2.71 1.34
C LEU A 30 11.23 2.40 1.33
N GLU A 31 12.01 3.05 2.19
CA GLU A 31 13.46 2.92 2.22
C GLU A 31 13.95 1.75 3.05
N ALA A 32 13.46 1.62 4.28
CA ALA A 32 13.92 0.63 5.23
C ALA A 32 13.15 -0.68 5.09
N CYS A 33 11.83 -0.61 4.94
CA CYS A 33 11.00 -1.82 4.86
C CYS A 33 10.82 -2.36 3.43
N LYS A 34 11.19 -1.59 2.40
CA LYS A 34 11.08 -1.97 0.98
C LYS A 34 9.68 -2.46 0.60
N VAL A 35 8.65 -1.85 1.17
CA VAL A 35 7.25 -2.20 0.85
C VAL A 35 6.92 -1.80 -0.58
N ASN A 36 5.93 -2.47 -1.17
CA ASN A 36 5.34 -2.06 -2.43
C ASN A 36 4.85 -0.59 -2.33
N PRO A 37 5.29 0.32 -3.23
CA PRO A 37 4.85 1.71 -3.28
C PRO A 37 3.52 1.92 -4.02
N VAL A 38 3.02 0.89 -4.72
CA VAL A 38 1.73 0.89 -5.44
C VAL A 38 0.77 -0.20 -4.93
N PRO A 39 0.55 -0.34 -3.60
CA PRO A 39 -0.49 -1.23 -3.11
C PRO A 39 -1.86 -0.63 -3.46
N ILE A 40 -2.84 -1.49 -3.65
CA ILE A 40 -4.24 -1.12 -3.85
C ILE A 40 -5.08 -1.56 -2.66
N ASP A 41 -5.97 -0.69 -2.20
CA ASP A 41 -6.94 -0.98 -1.15
C ASP A 41 -8.27 -1.52 -1.69
N ARG A 42 -9.30 -1.59 -0.84
CA ARG A 42 -10.66 -2.06 -1.18
C ARG A 42 -11.40 -1.16 -2.18
N TRP A 43 -11.02 0.11 -2.30
CA TRP A 43 -11.64 1.10 -3.18
C TRP A 43 -10.80 1.38 -4.43
N ASP A 44 -9.88 0.47 -4.75
CA ASP A 44 -8.90 0.62 -5.83
C ASP A 44 -8.01 1.87 -5.66
N LYS A 45 -7.87 2.38 -4.43
CA LYS A 45 -7.01 3.52 -4.12
C LYS A 45 -5.57 3.08 -3.91
N THR A 46 -4.65 3.89 -4.41
CA THR A 46 -3.22 3.77 -4.10
C THR A 46 -2.80 4.82 -3.06
N PRO A 47 -1.68 4.63 -2.36
CA PRO A 47 -1.15 5.65 -1.46
C PRO A 47 -0.94 7.01 -2.15
N MET A 48 -0.57 7.02 -3.44
CA MET A 48 -0.46 8.26 -4.21
C MET A 48 -1.82 8.97 -4.35
N GLU A 49 -2.89 8.22 -4.58
CA GLU A 49 -4.23 8.79 -4.68
C GLU A 49 -4.73 9.32 -3.33
N GLU A 50 -4.38 8.67 -2.22
CA GLU A 50 -4.65 9.18 -0.86
C GLU A 50 -3.93 10.51 -0.64
N VAL A 51 -2.64 10.58 -0.97
CA VAL A 51 -1.85 11.83 -0.90
C VAL A 51 -2.51 12.96 -1.70
N LEU A 52 -2.96 12.68 -2.92
CA LEU A 52 -3.63 13.66 -3.77
C LEU A 52 -5.01 14.05 -3.24
N HIS A 53 -5.74 13.09 -2.66
CA HIS A 53 -7.07 13.33 -2.10
C HIS A 53 -7.03 14.27 -0.89
N PHE A 54 -6.05 14.07 0.00
CA PHE A 54 -5.88 14.88 1.21
C PHE A 54 -5.00 16.12 1.01
N GLY A 55 -4.33 16.24 -0.14
CA GLY A 55 -3.59 17.46 -0.53
C GLY A 55 -2.14 17.52 -0.04
N HIS A 56 -1.52 16.39 0.25
CA HIS A 56 -0.13 16.29 0.76
C HIS A 56 0.91 16.34 -0.36
N HIS A 57 0.98 17.46 -1.06
CA HIS A 57 1.77 17.62 -2.30
C HIS A 57 3.28 17.37 -2.12
N ASP A 58 3.82 17.59 -0.93
CA ASP A 58 5.19 17.31 -0.55
C ASP A 58 5.54 15.81 -0.66
N MET A 59 4.59 14.93 -0.36
CA MET A 59 4.79 13.48 -0.40
C MET A 59 4.66 12.86 -1.80
N VAL A 60 4.04 13.58 -2.74
CA VAL A 60 3.92 13.15 -4.15
C VAL A 60 5.30 12.87 -4.73
N THR A 61 6.27 13.74 -4.45
CA THR A 61 7.64 13.59 -4.97
C THR A 61 8.31 12.34 -4.41
N ILE A 62 8.12 12.06 -3.12
CA ILE A 62 8.69 10.88 -2.46
C ILE A 62 8.12 9.62 -3.10
N LEU A 63 6.78 9.48 -3.13
CA LEU A 63 6.12 8.32 -3.70
C LEU A 63 6.49 8.12 -5.17
N GLN A 64 6.50 9.19 -5.98
CA GLN A 64 6.84 9.12 -7.40
C GLN A 64 8.25 8.54 -7.63
N VAL A 65 9.23 8.96 -6.83
CA VAL A 65 10.61 8.46 -6.91
C VAL A 65 10.66 6.95 -6.63
N TYR A 66 9.93 6.47 -5.63
CA TYR A 66 9.90 5.06 -5.28
C TYR A 66 9.12 4.22 -6.28
N GLN A 67 8.01 4.74 -6.82
CA GLN A 67 7.25 4.07 -7.88
C GLN A 67 8.08 3.87 -9.14
N ASN A 68 8.82 4.89 -9.58
CA ASN A 68 9.69 4.78 -10.76
C ASN A 68 10.84 3.77 -10.58
N LYS A 69 11.29 3.56 -9.35
CA LYS A 69 12.33 2.59 -9.00
C LYS A 69 11.78 1.18 -8.78
N TYR A 70 10.47 1.05 -8.57
CA TYR A 70 9.85 -0.20 -8.18
C TYR A 70 9.75 -1.15 -9.38
N ASN A 71 10.43 -2.29 -9.27
CA ASN A 71 10.34 -3.37 -10.24
C ASN A 71 9.52 -4.53 -9.63
N PRO A 72 8.32 -4.85 -10.17
CA PRO A 72 7.46 -5.89 -9.60
C PRO A 72 8.08 -7.29 -9.59
N GLN A 73 9.16 -7.52 -10.35
CA GLN A 73 9.84 -8.82 -10.40
C GLN A 73 10.77 -9.09 -9.20
N GLU A 74 11.16 -8.06 -8.44
CA GLU A 74 11.97 -8.21 -7.22
C GLU A 74 11.11 -8.27 -5.95
N ALA A 75 9.80 -8.05 -6.06
CA ALA A 75 8.90 -8.17 -4.92
C ALA A 75 8.80 -9.65 -4.49
N PRO A 76 8.85 -9.95 -3.18
CA PRO A 76 8.60 -11.30 -2.70
C PRO A 76 7.20 -11.72 -3.16
N LYS A 77 7.13 -12.79 -3.95
CA LYS A 77 5.87 -13.38 -4.41
C LYS A 77 5.04 -13.74 -3.18
N LYS A 78 4.02 -12.94 -2.87
CA LYS A 78 3.00 -13.32 -1.89
C LYS A 78 2.15 -14.41 -2.53
N ASP A 79 2.15 -15.59 -1.91
CA ASP A 79 1.24 -16.67 -2.25
C ASP A 79 -0.19 -16.12 -2.28
N LYS A 80 -0.90 -16.41 -3.37
CA LYS A 80 -2.31 -16.08 -3.49
C LYS A 80 -3.05 -16.88 -2.42
N GLU A 81 -3.31 -16.28 -1.26
CA GLU A 81 -4.41 -16.72 -0.41
C GLU A 81 -5.71 -16.32 -1.12
N THR A 82 -6.09 -17.20 -2.03
CA THR A 82 -7.43 -17.38 -2.52
C THR A 82 -8.37 -17.53 -1.33
N ALA A 83 -8.98 -16.42 -0.90
CA ALA A 83 -10.22 -16.44 -0.13
C ALA A 83 -11.39 -16.58 -1.10
N GLU A 84 -11.40 -17.68 -1.86
CA GLU A 84 -12.60 -18.17 -2.51
C GLU A 84 -12.98 -19.50 -1.87
N ASN A 85 -14.29 -19.68 -1.64
CA ASN A 85 -14.96 -20.78 -0.94
C ASN A 85 -15.22 -20.53 0.55
N ASN A 86 -16.37 -19.91 0.85
CA ASN A 86 -17.37 -20.42 1.81
C ASN A 86 -18.58 -19.45 1.86
N LEU A 87 -19.40 -19.44 0.81
CA LEU A 87 -20.80 -19.00 0.93
C LEU A 87 -21.74 -19.98 0.21
N GLY A 88 -21.48 -21.28 0.40
CA GLY A 88 -22.43 -22.34 0.09
C GLY A 88 -23.00 -22.91 1.38
N GLY A 89 -24.24 -22.55 1.72
CA GLY A 89 -25.03 -23.27 2.71
C GLY A 89 -25.50 -22.43 3.90
N LEU A 90 -26.44 -21.51 3.68
CA LEU A 90 -27.54 -21.26 4.62
C LEU A 90 -28.64 -20.47 3.88
N LEU A 91 -29.47 -21.18 3.12
CA LEU A 91 -30.91 -20.96 2.88
C LEU A 91 -31.43 -22.11 2.01
#